data_AF-G4QMS8-F1
#
_entry.id   AF-G4QMS8-F1
#
_cell.length_a   1.000
_cell.length_b   1.000
_cell.length_c   1.000
_cell.angle_alpha   90.00
_cell.angle_beta   90.00
_cell.angle_gamma   90.00
#
_symmetry.space_group_name_H-M   'P 1'
#
loop_
_entity.id
_entity.type
_entity.pdbx_description
1 polymer ?
#
loop_
_entity_poly.entity_id
_entity_poly.type
_entity_poly.pdbx_seq_one_letter_code
_entity_poly.pdbx_strand_id
1 'polypeptide(L)'
;MFRHRLSSLSKARQCGKISLWISIPLGSIAVVVILYLLFANTLFKSLAQNALGDASGAEVNLESVDHSFFPFGLTLSRLQATDNVNPIRNKVEIALLKADVDFMPLLNKKLIVNELIVQDVEFDTKRANAGAVYVQPDAQASNFAFPTLADLPSVDEVLAKSPLKTTAAIVEAQKVVEEYKQPIQDKYAALPSKDKLSAYKDRIEALKETDYKNPVELAAAKKEFDEIKEAIKKDRDNISEFVDLAKEAKAASASSVSALKSAPQEDYALLKGLVAGDEGAIGQVTQHLFGEKAKMYTQGLLLAMDMLSGNSDETVVEKTAVDDGLPNVWIKKAAINIKWQDEQIKTDWQNITDQHAIVGNPTTFLINSSKANNWNKIDLKGSFEIIQGKVNSVQNWDINGLVLDAVELVPAESKQKLNALLESGILASKGGLNVVDGKISGSSVFDLSALKLKATGDNDLTSAIAEIISGLSELELVTDFSGKLSNPSIKVKSDLDKKMLQALSSGLTGNSSGKLGELKSKLNAKVAEQLGQSGEQLASVDALLSAAQGDSETLNELLKAQMSNALDKKKDKLLNKLSDKLLGN
;
A
#
# COMPACT_ATOMS: atom_id res chain seq x y z
N MET A 1 -79.66 93.50 41.41
CA MET A 1 -80.73 93.60 40.41
C MET A 1 -80.85 92.27 39.67
N PHE A 2 -82.09 91.76 39.60
CA PHE A 2 -82.64 90.67 38.75
C PHE A 2 -81.97 89.28 38.81
N ARG A 3 -82.57 88.27 39.51
CA ARG A 3 -83.64 87.32 39.06
C ARG A 3 -83.24 86.58 37.77
N HIS A 4 -83.28 85.27 37.60
CA HIS A 4 -84.06 84.10 38.07
C HIS A 4 -83.19 82.86 37.67
N ARG A 5 -83.33 81.58 38.09
CA ARG A 5 -84.47 80.70 38.29
C ARG A 5 -83.96 79.37 38.87
N LEU A 6 -84.80 78.68 39.64
CA LEU A 6 -84.62 77.34 40.17
C LEU A 6 -84.54 76.25 39.07
N SER A 7 -83.75 75.20 39.31
CA SER A 7 -84.25 73.82 39.31
C SER A 7 -83.20 72.85 39.85
N SER A 8 -83.55 72.15 40.93
CA SER A 8 -82.87 70.98 41.46
C SER A 8 -82.85 69.84 40.45
N LEU A 9 -81.73 69.14 40.28
CA LEU A 9 -81.71 67.72 39.88
C LEU A 9 -80.43 67.03 40.38
N SER A 10 -80.70 65.94 41.09
CA SER A 10 -79.90 64.83 41.61
C SER A 10 -78.41 64.69 41.24
N LYS A 11 -77.60 64.46 42.29
CA LYS A 11 -76.38 63.65 42.24
C LYS A 11 -76.73 62.23 41.76
N ALA A 12 -76.32 61.86 40.56
CA ALA A 12 -76.15 60.47 40.16
C ALA A 12 -74.65 60.21 40.00
N ARG A 13 -74.06 59.46 40.93
CA ARG A 13 -72.75 58.81 40.73
C ARG A 13 -72.94 57.79 39.61
N GLN A 14 -72.52 58.14 38.41
CA GLN A 14 -72.43 57.20 37.30
C GLN A 14 -71.18 56.33 37.54
N CYS A 15 -71.37 55.24 38.27
CA CYS A 15 -70.39 54.16 38.33
C CYS A 15 -70.31 53.58 36.92
N GLY A 16 -69.23 53.87 36.19
CA GLY A 16 -68.99 53.33 34.86
C GLY A 16 -68.92 51.81 34.96
N LYS A 17 -70.00 51.12 34.59
CA LYS A 17 -69.97 49.70 34.30
C LYS A 17 -69.08 49.54 33.06
N ILE A 18 -67.84 49.11 33.25
CA ILE A 18 -67.04 48.54 32.15
C ILE A 18 -67.93 47.49 31.50
N SER A 19 -68.28 47.69 30.23
CA SER A 19 -69.21 46.81 29.55
C SER A 19 -68.62 45.40 29.59
N LEU A 20 -69.46 44.42 29.95
CA LEU A 20 -69.09 43.00 30.03
C LEU A 20 -68.38 42.51 28.75
N TRP A 21 -68.62 43.19 27.62
CA TRP A 21 -68.05 42.94 26.30
C TRP A 21 -66.56 43.32 26.15
N ILE A 22 -66.01 44.20 27.00
CA ILE A 22 -64.57 44.55 27.00
C ILE A 22 -63.81 43.78 28.09
N SER A 23 -64.46 43.47 29.22
CA SER A 23 -63.83 42.69 30.30
C SER A 23 -63.61 41.22 29.95
N ILE A 24 -64.47 40.62 29.10
CA ILE A 24 -64.30 39.25 28.62
C ILE A 24 -63.02 39.10 27.77
N PRO A 25 -62.77 39.90 26.71
CA PRO A 25 -61.53 39.78 25.93
C PRO A 25 -60.27 40.14 26.73
N LEU A 26 -60.32 41.14 27.62
CA LEU A 26 -59.18 41.44 28.51
C LEU A 26 -58.91 40.32 29.53
N GLY A 27 -59.95 39.74 30.11
CA GLY A 27 -59.84 38.58 31.00
C GLY A 27 -59.28 37.36 30.26
N SER A 28 -59.72 37.10 29.03
CA SER A 28 -59.17 36.05 28.17
C SER A 28 -57.70 36.30 27.84
N ILE A 29 -57.31 37.52 27.46
CA ILE A 29 -55.91 37.88 27.23
C ILE A 29 -55.07 37.67 28.49
N ALA A 30 -55.56 38.09 29.66
CA ALA A 30 -54.87 37.88 30.92
C ALA A 30 -54.71 36.38 31.27
N VAL A 31 -55.74 35.56 31.02
CA VAL A 31 -55.67 34.11 31.20
C VAL A 31 -54.66 33.48 30.22
N VAL A 32 -54.65 33.90 28.95
CA VAL A 32 -53.65 33.45 27.97
C VAL A 32 -52.24 33.86 28.38
N VAL A 33 -52.04 35.08 28.88
CA VAL A 33 -50.74 35.56 29.38
C VAL A 33 -50.31 34.78 30.63
N ILE A 34 -51.22 34.48 31.56
CA ILE A 34 -50.91 33.68 32.75
C ILE A 34 -50.57 32.23 32.37
N LEU A 35 -51.37 31.60 31.52
CA LEU A 35 -51.08 30.26 31.00
C LEU A 35 -49.75 30.24 30.24
N TYR A 36 -49.48 31.27 29.45
CA TYR A 36 -48.20 31.44 28.79
C TYR A 36 -47.05 31.51 29.81
N LEU A 37 -47.13 32.38 30.82
CA LEU A 37 -46.08 32.53 31.82
C LEU A 37 -45.83 31.25 32.63
N LEU A 38 -46.86 30.42 32.84
CA LEU A 38 -46.75 29.16 33.57
C LEU A 38 -46.23 27.99 32.71
N PHE A 39 -46.58 27.95 31.41
CA PHE A 39 -46.36 26.76 30.58
C PHE A 39 -45.40 26.97 29.40
N ALA A 40 -45.05 28.21 29.03
CA ALA A 40 -44.21 28.49 27.87
C ALA A 40 -42.89 27.72 27.90
N ASN A 41 -42.16 27.76 29.02
CA ASN A 41 -40.88 27.04 29.15
C ASN A 41 -41.03 25.52 28.98
N THR A 42 -42.09 24.94 29.56
CA THR A 42 -42.39 23.50 29.43
C THR A 42 -42.76 23.12 28.00
N LEU A 43 -43.54 23.98 27.32
CA LEU A 43 -43.90 23.79 25.91
C LEU A 43 -42.66 23.90 25.02
N PHE A 44 -41.85 24.93 25.17
CA PHE A 44 -40.61 25.11 24.41
C PHE A 44 -39.63 23.96 24.63
N LYS A 45 -39.51 23.47 25.88
CA LYS A 45 -38.70 22.29 26.19
C LYS A 45 -39.18 21.06 25.41
N SER A 46 -40.47 20.73 25.49
CA SER A 46 -41.03 19.57 24.76
C SER A 46 -40.87 19.70 23.24
N LEU A 47 -41.16 20.89 22.70
CA LEU A 47 -40.99 21.17 21.28
C LEU A 47 -39.53 21.03 20.83
N ALA A 48 -38.58 21.59 21.59
CA ALA A 48 -37.16 21.49 21.28
C ALA A 48 -36.66 20.04 21.36
N GLN A 49 -37.03 19.27 22.39
CA GLN A 49 -36.65 17.86 22.51
C GLN A 49 -37.16 17.02 21.34
N ASN A 50 -38.41 17.21 20.93
CA ASN A 50 -38.98 16.47 19.80
C ASN A 50 -38.33 16.89 18.48
N ALA A 51 -38.24 18.20 18.19
CA ALA A 51 -37.67 18.69 16.94
C ALA A 51 -36.19 18.31 16.79
N LEU A 52 -35.40 18.42 17.87
CA LEU A 52 -33.99 18.00 17.87
C LEU A 52 -33.86 16.47 17.86
N GLY A 53 -34.80 15.75 18.48
CA GLY A 53 -34.81 14.30 18.47
C GLY A 53 -35.08 13.74 17.08
N ASP A 54 -36.07 14.28 16.38
CA ASP A 54 -36.37 13.93 14.99
C ASP A 54 -35.19 14.26 14.06
N ALA A 55 -34.59 15.45 14.24
CA ALA A 55 -33.44 15.87 13.44
C ALA A 55 -32.16 15.04 13.70
N SER A 56 -31.95 14.58 14.93
CA SER A 56 -30.79 13.74 15.28
C SER A 56 -31.04 12.24 15.03
N GLY A 57 -32.30 11.84 14.85
CA GLY A 57 -32.69 10.44 14.72
C GLY A 57 -32.58 9.63 16.02
N ALA A 58 -32.47 10.30 17.17
CA ALA A 58 -32.40 9.69 18.49
C ALA A 58 -32.90 10.63 19.58
N GLU A 59 -33.06 10.13 20.80
CA GLU A 59 -33.60 10.91 21.92
C GLU A 59 -32.69 12.10 22.28
N VAL A 60 -33.30 13.28 22.42
CA VAL A 60 -32.65 14.48 22.94
C VAL A 60 -33.29 14.90 24.27
N ASN A 61 -32.44 15.08 25.28
CA ASN A 61 -32.86 15.57 26.58
C ASN A 61 -32.38 17.00 26.82
N LEU A 62 -33.20 17.79 27.49
CA LEU A 62 -32.90 19.15 27.92
C LEU A 62 -33.18 19.25 29.42
N GLU A 63 -32.35 19.98 30.16
CA GLU A 63 -32.62 20.28 31.56
C GLU A 63 -33.65 21.40 31.69
N SER A 64 -33.38 22.56 31.09
CA SER A 64 -34.29 23.70 31.05
C SER A 64 -34.30 24.39 29.69
N VAL A 65 -35.39 25.10 29.42
CA VAL A 65 -35.50 26.04 28.31
C VAL A 65 -36.07 27.34 28.85
N ASP A 66 -35.33 28.42 28.64
CA ASP A 66 -35.71 29.78 29.03
C ASP A 66 -35.81 30.63 27.77
N HIS A 67 -36.74 31.58 27.77
CA HIS A 67 -36.96 32.47 26.64
C HIS A 67 -37.03 33.94 27.10
N SER A 68 -36.53 34.84 26.26
CA SER A 68 -36.73 36.29 26.37
C SER A 68 -37.60 36.78 25.23
N PHE A 69 -38.32 37.88 25.42
CA PHE A 69 -39.24 38.42 24.41
C PHE A 69 -38.69 39.59 23.60
N PHE A 70 -37.89 40.46 24.22
CA PHE A 70 -37.37 41.65 23.54
C PHE A 70 -35.96 42.01 24.03
N PRO A 71 -34.91 41.70 23.23
CA PRO A 71 -34.95 40.90 22.00
C PRO A 71 -35.41 39.45 22.27
N PHE A 72 -35.99 38.80 21.25
CA PHE A 72 -36.45 37.43 21.39
C PHE A 72 -35.25 36.49 21.41
N GLY A 73 -35.14 35.67 22.44
CA GLY A 73 -33.99 34.82 22.64
C GLY A 73 -34.36 33.51 23.31
N LEU A 74 -33.59 32.48 23.03
CA LEU A 74 -33.75 31.14 23.61
C LEU A 74 -32.47 30.74 24.32
N THR A 75 -32.60 30.24 25.53
CA THR A 75 -31.51 29.64 26.30
C THR A 75 -31.88 28.19 26.62
N LEU A 76 -31.07 27.25 26.13
CA LEU A 76 -31.20 25.83 26.42
C LEU A 76 -30.09 25.43 27.39
N SER A 77 -30.45 24.78 28.48
CA SER A 77 -29.49 24.26 29.46
C SER A 77 -29.39 22.75 29.33
N ARG A 78 -28.16 22.25 29.29
CA ARG A 78 -27.79 20.84 29.30
C ARG A 78 -28.55 20.01 28.26
N LEU A 79 -28.23 20.27 26.99
CA LEU A 79 -28.72 19.48 25.86
C LEU A 79 -27.90 18.21 25.74
N GLN A 80 -28.57 17.06 25.71
CA GLN A 80 -27.95 15.75 25.62
C GLN A 80 -28.57 14.98 24.45
N ALA A 81 -27.85 14.86 23.35
CA ALA A 81 -28.29 14.08 22.19
C ALA A 81 -27.69 12.67 22.23
N THR A 82 -28.56 11.66 22.14
CA THR A 82 -28.18 10.24 22.22
C THR A 82 -27.36 9.80 21.01
N ASP A 83 -26.38 8.90 21.22
CA ASP A 83 -25.67 8.23 20.14
C ASP A 83 -26.50 7.05 19.59
N ASN A 84 -26.80 7.08 18.28
CA ASN A 84 -27.59 6.08 17.58
C ASN A 84 -26.90 4.70 17.51
N VAL A 85 -25.57 4.65 17.58
CA VAL A 85 -24.76 3.41 17.60
C VAL A 85 -24.64 2.90 19.03
N ASN A 86 -24.38 3.79 20.00
CA ASN A 86 -24.18 3.43 21.40
C ASN A 86 -25.10 4.21 22.36
N PRO A 87 -26.37 3.78 22.55
CA PRO A 87 -27.40 4.60 23.18
C PRO A 87 -27.16 4.94 24.67
N ILE A 88 -26.21 4.29 25.34
CA ILE A 88 -25.80 4.62 26.71
C ILE A 88 -24.86 5.84 26.77
N ARG A 89 -24.48 6.40 25.62
CA ARG A 89 -23.63 7.58 25.51
C ARG A 89 -24.32 8.70 24.74
N ASN A 90 -23.92 9.93 25.02
CA ASN A 90 -24.31 11.09 24.25
C ASN A 90 -23.38 11.21 23.05
N LYS A 91 -23.96 11.39 21.86
CA LYS A 91 -23.21 11.83 20.68
C LYS A 91 -22.65 13.24 20.91
N VAL A 92 -23.48 14.12 21.46
CA VAL A 92 -23.10 15.48 21.86
C VAL A 92 -23.86 15.89 23.12
N GLU A 93 -23.14 16.50 24.05
CA GLU A 93 -23.68 17.19 25.21
C GLU A 93 -23.27 18.67 25.16
N ILE A 94 -24.21 19.57 25.43
CA ILE A 94 -23.98 21.02 25.41
C ILE A 94 -24.46 21.57 26.74
N ALA A 95 -23.57 22.17 27.52
CA ALA A 95 -23.96 22.73 28.81
C ALA A 95 -24.91 23.93 28.66
N LEU A 96 -24.62 24.83 27.72
CA LEU A 96 -25.42 26.04 27.50
C LEU A 96 -25.47 26.40 26.02
N LEU A 97 -26.68 26.60 25.50
CA LEU A 97 -26.92 27.17 24.18
C LEU A 97 -27.76 28.44 24.33
N LYS A 98 -27.29 29.56 23.78
CA LYS A 98 -28.01 30.83 23.75
C LYS A 98 -28.15 31.30 22.31
N ALA A 99 -29.37 31.61 21.88
CA ALA A 99 -29.65 32.10 20.55
C ALA A 99 -30.46 33.40 20.62
N ASP A 100 -29.98 34.46 19.97
CA ASP A 100 -30.74 35.69 19.70
C ASP A 100 -31.47 35.54 18.36
N VAL A 101 -32.79 35.40 18.40
CA VAL A 101 -33.61 34.96 17.26
C VAL A 101 -34.55 36.08 16.84
N ASP A 102 -34.59 36.38 15.54
CA ASP A 102 -35.54 37.35 15.01
C ASP A 102 -36.96 36.76 15.04
N PHE A 103 -37.81 37.32 15.89
CA PHE A 103 -39.17 36.83 16.11
C PHE A 103 -40.05 36.92 14.86
N MET A 104 -39.97 38.01 14.09
CA MET A 104 -40.84 38.23 12.93
C MET A 104 -40.60 37.18 11.82
N PRO A 105 -39.35 36.90 11.39
CA PRO A 105 -39.07 35.77 10.50
C PRO A 105 -39.52 34.41 11.06
N LEU A 106 -39.40 34.18 12.37
CA LEU A 106 -39.78 32.91 12.99
C LEU A 106 -41.29 32.59 12.82
N LEU A 107 -42.15 33.61 12.87
CA LEU A 107 -43.59 33.46 12.59
C LEU A 107 -43.87 32.98 11.15
N ASN A 108 -42.97 33.29 10.22
CA ASN A 108 -43.00 32.83 8.82
C ASN A 108 -42.21 31.53 8.61
N LYS A 109 -41.89 30.80 9.70
CA LYS A 109 -41.09 29.56 9.71
C LYS A 109 -39.64 29.74 9.23
N LYS A 110 -39.10 30.96 9.35
CA LYS A 110 -37.70 31.28 9.04
C LYS A 110 -36.90 31.47 10.32
N LEU A 111 -35.85 30.68 10.51
CA LEU A 111 -34.97 30.77 11.66
C LEU A 111 -33.81 31.71 11.36
N ILE A 112 -33.95 32.99 11.75
CA ILE A 112 -32.89 33.97 11.63
C ILE A 112 -32.31 34.23 13.02
N VAL A 113 -31.02 33.93 13.19
CA VAL A 113 -30.30 34.06 14.46
C VAL A 113 -29.19 35.09 14.29
N ASN A 114 -29.22 36.17 15.06
CA ASN A 114 -28.19 37.20 15.00
C ASN A 114 -26.89 36.72 15.65
N GLU A 115 -27.01 36.07 16.80
CA GLU A 115 -25.89 35.55 17.57
C GLU A 115 -26.28 34.22 18.23
N LEU A 116 -25.45 33.20 18.01
CA LEU A 116 -25.55 31.89 18.65
C LEU A 116 -24.29 31.65 19.50
N ILE A 117 -24.48 31.39 20.79
CA ILE A 117 -23.40 31.07 21.71
C ILE A 117 -23.64 29.65 22.22
N VAL A 118 -22.66 28.76 22.00
CA VAL A 118 -22.70 27.37 22.44
C VAL A 118 -21.49 27.14 23.34
N GLN A 119 -21.73 26.73 24.58
CA GLN A 119 -20.67 26.59 25.60
C GLN A 119 -20.57 25.16 26.08
N ASP A 120 -19.32 24.74 26.31
CA ASP A 120 -18.93 23.43 26.83
C ASP A 120 -19.60 22.30 26.06
N VAL A 121 -19.35 22.26 24.74
CA VAL A 121 -19.70 21.13 23.90
C VAL A 121 -18.76 19.97 24.23
N GLU A 122 -19.31 18.86 24.67
CA GLU A 122 -18.60 17.61 24.93
C GLU A 122 -19.16 16.51 24.01
N PHE A 123 -18.29 15.59 23.60
CA PHE A 123 -18.67 14.44 22.79
C PHE A 123 -18.48 13.16 23.61
N ASP A 124 -19.24 12.11 23.26
CA ASP A 124 -19.07 10.77 23.82
C ASP A 124 -19.23 10.72 25.37
N THR A 125 -20.07 11.54 25.97
CA THR A 125 -20.28 11.54 27.43
C THR A 125 -21.19 10.38 27.87
N LYS A 126 -20.99 9.85 29.08
CA LYS A 126 -21.81 8.74 29.60
C LYS A 126 -23.18 9.25 30.05
N ARG A 127 -24.26 8.59 29.61
CA ARG A 127 -25.63 8.87 30.05
C ARG A 127 -25.97 8.10 31.32
N ALA A 128 -26.94 8.62 32.08
CA ALA A 128 -27.49 7.92 33.24
C ALA A 128 -28.28 6.66 32.83
N ASN A 129 -29.02 6.75 31.71
CA ASN A 129 -29.77 5.66 31.11
C ASN A 129 -29.61 5.69 29.58
N ALA A 130 -29.79 4.53 28.94
CA ALA A 130 -29.78 4.45 27.49
C ALA A 130 -30.92 5.28 26.89
N GLY A 131 -30.62 6.11 25.89
CA GLY A 131 -31.63 6.88 25.16
C GLY A 131 -32.32 6.07 24.07
N ALA A 132 -33.49 6.52 23.62
CA ALA A 132 -34.19 5.92 22.48
C ALA A 132 -33.49 6.24 21.15
N VAL A 133 -33.44 5.26 20.23
CA VAL A 133 -32.92 5.44 18.86
C VAL A 133 -34.08 5.32 17.89
N TYR A 134 -34.23 6.33 17.02
CA TYR A 134 -35.32 6.39 16.03
C TYR A 134 -34.87 5.93 14.65
N VAL A 135 -33.59 6.15 14.31
CA VAL A 135 -32.97 5.73 13.04
C VAL A 135 -31.72 4.90 13.34
N GLN A 136 -31.70 3.66 12.86
CA GLN A 136 -30.53 2.80 13.00
C GLN A 136 -29.44 3.19 11.98
N PRO A 137 -28.17 3.29 12.41
CA PRO A 137 -27.07 3.57 11.51
C PRO A 137 -26.80 2.38 10.59
N ASP A 138 -26.47 2.66 9.33
CA ASP A 138 -26.23 1.64 8.31
C ASP A 138 -24.92 0.89 8.61
N ALA A 139 -25.03 -0.40 8.92
CA ALA A 139 -23.95 -1.24 9.39
C ALA A 139 -23.22 -1.89 8.21
N GLN A 140 -22.43 -1.10 7.47
CA GLN A 140 -21.49 -1.65 6.48
C GLN A 140 -20.05 -1.19 6.80
N ALA A 141 -19.50 -1.76 7.89
CA ALA A 141 -18.06 -1.85 8.07
C ALA A 141 -17.57 -3.11 7.34
N SER A 142 -16.57 -2.95 6.47
CA SER A 142 -16.05 -4.03 5.62
C SER A 142 -15.11 -4.94 6.42
N ASN A 143 -15.37 -6.24 6.41
CA ASN A 143 -14.48 -7.25 7.00
C ASN A 143 -13.17 -7.36 6.18
N PHE A 144 -12.09 -6.74 6.64
CA PHE A 144 -10.74 -7.02 6.14
C PHE A 144 -10.10 -8.18 6.89
N ALA A 145 -9.68 -9.22 6.16
CA ALA A 145 -8.88 -10.31 6.70
C ALA A 145 -7.41 -10.13 6.27
N PHE A 146 -6.49 -10.09 7.23
CA PHE A 146 -5.06 -10.10 6.93
C PHE A 146 -4.66 -11.38 6.17
N PRO A 147 -3.85 -11.27 5.10
CA PRO A 147 -3.27 -12.43 4.44
C PRO A 147 -2.40 -13.20 5.44
N THR A 148 -2.49 -14.52 5.42
CA THR A 148 -1.68 -15.37 6.31
C THR A 148 -0.54 -16.02 5.53
N LEU A 149 0.62 -16.21 6.17
CA LEU A 149 1.71 -17.00 5.55
C LEU A 149 1.30 -18.44 5.22
N ALA A 150 0.19 -18.92 5.80
CA ALA A 150 -0.39 -20.22 5.47
C ALA A 150 -0.93 -20.27 4.02
N ASP A 151 -1.22 -19.12 3.42
CA ASP A 151 -1.70 -19.00 2.03
C ASP A 151 -0.53 -18.94 1.02
N LEU A 152 0.71 -18.78 1.49
CA LEU A 152 1.89 -18.78 0.63
C LEU A 152 2.35 -20.20 0.32
N PRO A 153 2.67 -20.51 -0.94
CA PRO A 153 3.20 -21.82 -1.30
C PRO A 153 4.50 -22.10 -0.55
N SER A 154 4.65 -23.34 -0.09
CA SER A 154 5.87 -23.81 0.56
C SER A 154 7.06 -23.78 -0.42
N VAL A 155 8.28 -23.77 0.13
CA VAL A 155 9.51 -23.83 -0.68
C VAL A 155 9.48 -25.04 -1.62
N ASP A 156 8.96 -26.17 -1.15
CA ASP A 156 8.86 -27.40 -1.94
C ASP A 156 7.83 -27.29 -3.08
N GLU A 157 6.71 -26.60 -2.87
CA GLU A 157 5.71 -26.34 -3.91
C GLU A 157 6.23 -25.39 -5.00
N VAL A 158 6.99 -24.36 -4.63
CA VAL A 158 7.64 -23.45 -5.59
C VAL A 158 8.67 -24.22 -6.42
N LEU A 159 9.49 -25.06 -5.78
CA LEU A 159 10.45 -25.92 -6.48
C LEU A 159 9.80 -26.94 -7.42
N ALA A 160 8.59 -27.40 -7.13
CA ALA A 160 7.88 -28.39 -7.94
C ALA A 160 7.13 -27.78 -9.14
N LYS A 161 6.68 -26.52 -9.04
CA LYS A 161 5.80 -25.88 -10.04
C LYS A 161 6.46 -24.79 -10.86
N SER A 162 7.62 -24.25 -10.44
CA SER A 162 8.29 -23.17 -11.17
C SER A 162 9.30 -23.69 -12.21
N PRO A 163 9.32 -23.12 -13.43
CA PRO A 163 10.35 -23.36 -14.42
C PRO A 163 11.65 -22.65 -14.01
N LEU A 164 12.40 -23.28 -13.10
CA LEU A 164 13.63 -22.74 -12.54
C LEU A 164 14.82 -22.95 -13.48
N LYS A 165 15.71 -21.95 -13.58
CA LYS A 165 16.96 -22.08 -14.34
C LYS A 165 17.82 -23.21 -13.79
N THR A 166 17.77 -23.44 -12.49
CA THR A 166 18.47 -24.54 -11.81
C THR A 166 18.05 -25.89 -12.37
N THR A 167 16.74 -26.13 -12.54
CA THR A 167 16.22 -27.38 -13.10
C THR A 167 16.64 -27.53 -14.57
N ALA A 168 16.58 -26.45 -15.36
CA ALA A 168 17.03 -26.47 -16.75
C ALA A 168 18.54 -26.76 -16.87
N ALA A 169 19.37 -26.16 -16.03
CA ALA A 169 20.82 -26.38 -16.00
C ALA A 169 21.19 -27.82 -15.64
N ILE A 170 20.45 -28.46 -14.72
CA ILE A 170 20.64 -29.89 -14.40
C ILE A 170 20.34 -30.77 -15.61
N VAL A 171 19.19 -30.57 -16.26
CA VAL A 171 18.80 -31.36 -17.44
C VAL A 171 19.80 -31.19 -18.58
N GLU A 172 20.26 -29.96 -18.83
CA GLU A 172 21.25 -29.70 -19.87
C GLU A 172 22.61 -30.33 -19.54
N ALA A 173 23.02 -30.28 -18.28
CA ALA A 173 24.24 -30.93 -17.83
C ALA A 173 24.20 -32.45 -17.99
N GLN A 174 23.06 -33.08 -17.70
CA GLN A 174 22.87 -34.51 -17.91
C GLN A 174 23.01 -34.89 -19.38
N LYS A 175 22.42 -34.11 -20.29
CA LYS A 175 22.58 -34.31 -21.73
C LYS A 175 24.04 -34.21 -22.17
N VAL A 176 24.78 -33.21 -21.71
CA VAL A 176 26.22 -33.08 -22.04
C VAL A 176 27.03 -34.27 -21.53
N VAL A 177 26.67 -34.82 -20.37
CA VAL A 177 27.29 -36.07 -19.87
C VAL A 177 26.98 -37.24 -20.78
N GLU A 178 25.70 -37.46 -21.12
CA GLU A 178 25.27 -38.56 -21.96
C GLU A 178 25.83 -38.47 -23.39
N GLU A 179 25.88 -37.26 -23.95
CA GLU A 179 26.31 -37.01 -25.33
C GLU A 179 27.81 -37.27 -25.53
N TYR A 180 28.67 -36.83 -24.60
CA TYR A 180 30.12 -36.88 -24.83
C TYR A 180 30.84 -37.98 -24.06
N LYS A 181 30.31 -38.48 -22.93
CA LYS A 181 31.08 -39.40 -22.06
C LYS A 181 31.50 -40.68 -22.80
N GLN A 182 30.55 -41.38 -23.43
CA GLN A 182 30.85 -42.64 -24.10
C GLN A 182 31.64 -42.43 -25.41
N PRO A 183 31.26 -41.50 -26.31
CA PRO A 183 32.00 -41.29 -27.55
C PRO A 183 33.46 -40.86 -27.35
N ILE A 184 33.75 -40.04 -26.33
CA ILE A 184 35.12 -39.66 -25.97
C ILE A 184 35.91 -40.90 -25.54
N GLN A 185 35.34 -41.73 -24.65
CA GLN A 185 36.00 -42.94 -24.16
C GLN A 185 36.29 -43.93 -25.29
N ASP A 186 35.31 -44.17 -26.16
CA ASP A 186 35.43 -45.12 -27.27
C ASP A 186 36.44 -44.63 -28.32
N LYS A 187 36.39 -43.34 -28.71
CA LYS A 187 37.35 -42.77 -29.66
C LYS A 187 38.76 -42.73 -29.10
N TYR A 188 38.93 -42.44 -27.80
CA TYR A 188 40.24 -42.46 -27.17
C TYR A 188 40.82 -43.87 -27.13
N ALA A 189 40.02 -44.89 -26.79
CA ALA A 189 40.45 -46.28 -26.76
C ALA A 189 40.86 -46.81 -28.15
N ALA A 190 40.34 -46.22 -29.23
CA ALA A 190 40.67 -46.56 -30.62
C ALA A 190 41.94 -45.86 -31.14
N LEU A 191 42.54 -44.93 -30.37
CA LEU A 191 43.76 -44.25 -30.77
C LEU A 191 44.97 -45.21 -30.81
N PRO A 192 45.98 -44.93 -31.66
CA PRO A 192 47.21 -45.72 -31.69
C PRO A 192 47.91 -45.70 -30.32
N SER A 193 48.35 -46.86 -29.85
CA SER A 193 49.14 -46.94 -28.61
C SER A 193 50.52 -46.29 -28.79
N LYS A 194 51.12 -45.85 -27.69
CA LYS A 194 52.50 -45.31 -27.70
C LYS A 194 53.52 -46.29 -28.28
N ASP A 195 53.33 -47.59 -28.05
CA ASP A 195 54.18 -48.64 -28.63
C ASP A 195 54.06 -48.68 -30.17
N LYS A 196 52.85 -48.51 -30.70
CA LYS A 196 52.62 -48.44 -32.16
C LYS A 196 53.29 -47.19 -32.76
N LEU A 197 53.20 -46.06 -32.06
CA LEU A 197 53.86 -44.81 -32.46
C LEU A 197 55.39 -44.95 -32.46
N SER A 198 55.95 -45.60 -31.43
CA SER A 198 57.39 -45.91 -31.39
C SER A 198 57.80 -46.86 -32.52
N ALA A 199 57.01 -47.91 -32.78
CA ALA A 199 57.29 -48.86 -33.85
C ALA A 199 57.31 -48.20 -35.23
N TYR A 200 56.53 -47.15 -35.48
CA TYR A 200 56.64 -46.38 -36.71
C TYR A 200 58.01 -45.70 -36.84
N LYS A 201 58.48 -45.05 -35.78
CA LYS A 201 59.80 -44.39 -35.76
C LYS A 201 60.90 -45.39 -36.04
N ASP A 202 60.90 -46.53 -35.33
CA ASP A 202 61.93 -47.56 -35.46
C ASP A 202 61.95 -48.17 -36.87
N ARG A 203 60.79 -48.44 -37.47
CA ARG A 203 60.68 -48.95 -38.84
C ARG A 203 61.15 -47.95 -39.88
N ILE A 204 60.83 -46.66 -39.72
CA ILE A 204 61.30 -45.61 -40.64
C ILE A 204 62.82 -45.45 -40.53
N GLU A 205 63.38 -45.53 -39.32
CA GLU A 205 64.82 -45.46 -39.08
C GLU A 205 65.55 -46.67 -39.71
N ALA A 206 65.04 -47.89 -39.51
CA ALA A 206 65.57 -49.09 -40.15
C ALA A 206 65.56 -49.00 -41.69
N LEU A 207 64.47 -48.51 -42.29
CA LEU A 207 64.36 -48.31 -43.74
C LEU A 207 65.36 -47.27 -44.27
N LYS A 208 65.69 -46.26 -43.46
CA LYS A 208 66.66 -45.20 -43.80
C LYS A 208 68.11 -45.68 -43.70
N GLU A 209 68.43 -46.50 -42.69
CA GLU A 209 69.79 -46.98 -42.44
C GLU A 209 70.21 -48.10 -43.39
N THR A 210 69.26 -48.97 -43.78
CA THR A 210 69.51 -50.12 -44.68
C THR A 210 70.20 -49.73 -45.98
N ASP A 211 71.24 -50.47 -46.38
CA ASP A 211 71.93 -50.32 -47.67
C ASP A 211 71.40 -51.31 -48.70
N TYR A 212 70.48 -50.85 -49.55
CA TYR A 212 69.84 -51.66 -50.58
C TYR A 212 70.83 -51.95 -51.72
N LYS A 213 71.02 -53.23 -52.04
CA LYS A 213 72.04 -53.66 -53.01
C LYS A 213 71.49 -53.82 -54.42
N ASN A 214 70.17 -53.93 -54.56
CA ASN A 214 69.51 -54.12 -55.84
C ASN A 214 68.15 -53.39 -55.92
N PRO A 215 67.59 -53.21 -57.14
CA PRO A 215 66.31 -52.54 -57.34
C PRO A 215 65.10 -53.25 -56.72
N VAL A 216 65.15 -54.58 -56.53
CA VAL A 216 64.04 -55.37 -55.97
C VAL A 216 63.90 -55.09 -54.47
N GLU A 217 65.01 -55.07 -53.73
CA GLU A 217 65.06 -54.70 -52.31
C GLU A 217 64.59 -53.26 -52.09
N LEU A 218 64.98 -52.33 -52.98
CA LEU A 218 64.56 -50.92 -52.90
C LEU A 218 63.05 -50.75 -53.19
N ALA A 219 62.50 -51.52 -54.14
CA ALA A 219 61.07 -51.50 -54.44
C ALA A 219 60.23 -52.05 -53.29
N ALA A 220 60.68 -53.12 -52.62
CA ALA A 220 60.05 -53.66 -51.42
C ALA A 220 60.06 -52.65 -50.27
N ALA A 221 61.20 -51.99 -50.01
CA ALA A 221 61.31 -50.94 -49.01
C ALA A 221 60.43 -49.72 -49.30
N LYS A 222 60.28 -49.35 -50.59
CA LYS A 222 59.37 -48.28 -51.00
C LYS A 222 57.91 -48.64 -50.72
N LYS A 223 57.51 -49.88 -50.98
CA LYS A 223 56.17 -50.37 -50.68
C LYS A 223 55.90 -50.32 -49.16
N GLU A 224 56.81 -50.83 -48.35
CA GLU A 224 56.69 -50.78 -46.88
C GLU A 224 56.63 -49.32 -46.36
N PHE A 225 57.46 -48.44 -46.90
CA PHE A 225 57.44 -47.02 -46.54
C PHE A 225 56.10 -46.35 -46.89
N ASP A 226 55.53 -46.64 -48.06
CA ASP A 226 54.21 -46.14 -48.43
C ASP A 226 53.10 -46.68 -47.51
N GLU A 227 53.17 -47.95 -47.14
CA GLU A 227 52.25 -48.56 -46.18
C GLU A 227 52.34 -47.89 -44.79
N ILE A 228 53.56 -47.62 -44.29
CA ILE A 228 53.76 -46.89 -43.04
C ILE A 228 53.22 -45.46 -43.15
N LYS A 229 53.44 -44.78 -44.29
CA LYS A 229 52.96 -43.42 -44.54
C LYS A 229 51.44 -43.33 -44.52
N GLU A 230 50.75 -44.25 -45.17
CA GLU A 230 49.30 -44.31 -45.15
C GLU A 230 48.76 -44.69 -43.76
N ALA A 231 49.44 -45.59 -43.04
CA ALA A 231 49.08 -45.93 -41.66
C ALA A 231 49.21 -44.72 -40.70
N ILE A 232 50.31 -43.96 -40.80
CA ILE A 232 50.52 -42.74 -40.01
C ILE A 232 49.50 -41.66 -40.34
N LYS A 233 49.17 -41.45 -41.64
CA LYS A 233 48.12 -40.49 -42.01
C LYS A 233 46.77 -40.86 -41.40
N LYS A 234 46.39 -42.14 -41.49
CA LYS A 234 45.14 -42.64 -40.90
C LYS A 234 45.11 -42.46 -39.38
N ASP A 235 46.20 -42.79 -38.70
CA ASP A 235 46.31 -42.61 -37.25
C ASP A 235 46.30 -41.12 -36.84
N ARG A 236 46.92 -40.25 -37.64
CA ARG A 236 46.84 -38.78 -37.47
C ARG A 236 45.41 -38.29 -37.62
N ASP A 237 44.68 -38.76 -38.63
CA ASP A 237 43.30 -38.36 -38.87
C ASP A 237 42.40 -38.80 -37.70
N ASN A 238 42.58 -40.03 -37.20
CA ASN A 238 41.89 -40.50 -35.99
C ASN A 238 42.18 -39.63 -34.76
N ILE A 239 43.44 -39.22 -34.55
CA ILE A 239 43.82 -38.32 -33.46
C ILE A 239 43.19 -36.93 -33.65
N SER A 240 43.19 -36.40 -34.88
CA SER A 240 42.58 -35.10 -35.18
C SER A 240 41.09 -35.10 -34.89
N GLU A 241 40.36 -36.12 -35.35
CA GLU A 241 38.94 -36.28 -35.07
C GLU A 241 38.64 -36.40 -33.57
N PHE A 242 39.49 -37.12 -32.82
CA PHE A 242 39.37 -37.20 -31.37
C PHE A 242 39.61 -35.83 -30.72
N VAL A 243 40.65 -35.10 -31.13
CA VAL A 243 41.00 -33.77 -30.58
C VAL A 243 39.86 -32.78 -30.82
N ASP A 244 39.22 -32.80 -31.98
CA ASP A 244 38.10 -31.92 -32.29
C ASP A 244 36.89 -32.25 -31.42
N LEU A 245 36.51 -33.53 -31.32
CA LEU A 245 35.44 -33.99 -30.43
C LEU A 245 35.72 -33.64 -28.96
N ALA A 246 36.96 -33.83 -28.49
CA ALA A 246 37.36 -33.54 -27.11
C ALA A 246 37.38 -32.04 -26.80
N LYS A 247 37.72 -31.19 -27.77
CA LYS A 247 37.57 -29.73 -27.62
C LYS A 247 36.11 -29.32 -27.49
N GLU A 248 35.24 -29.88 -28.31
CA GLU A 248 33.80 -29.63 -28.26
C GLU A 248 33.21 -30.07 -26.91
N ALA A 249 33.50 -31.31 -26.49
CA ALA A 249 33.09 -31.86 -25.21
C ALA A 249 33.60 -31.02 -24.03
N LYS A 250 34.86 -30.54 -24.09
CA LYS A 250 35.43 -29.66 -23.06
C LYS A 250 34.68 -28.34 -22.98
N ALA A 251 34.39 -27.71 -24.11
CA ALA A 251 33.64 -26.46 -24.16
C ALA A 251 32.21 -26.62 -23.62
N ALA A 252 31.50 -27.67 -24.05
CA ALA A 252 30.16 -27.99 -23.58
C ALA A 252 30.14 -28.28 -22.07
N SER A 253 31.07 -29.11 -21.58
CA SER A 253 31.18 -29.45 -20.15
C SER A 253 31.54 -28.23 -19.30
N ALA A 254 32.44 -27.35 -19.77
CA ALA A 254 32.80 -26.13 -19.06
C ALA A 254 31.62 -25.15 -18.97
N SER A 255 30.86 -25.00 -20.06
CA SER A 255 29.63 -24.19 -20.09
C SER A 255 28.59 -24.74 -19.11
N SER A 256 28.36 -26.05 -19.13
CA SER A 256 27.45 -26.75 -18.22
C SER A 256 27.81 -26.55 -16.74
N VAL A 257 29.08 -26.73 -16.37
CA VAL A 257 29.58 -26.49 -15.00
C VAL A 257 29.39 -25.02 -14.59
N SER A 258 29.60 -24.08 -15.51
CA SER A 258 29.35 -22.65 -15.23
C SER A 258 27.87 -22.38 -14.98
N ALA A 259 26.98 -22.92 -15.79
CA ALA A 259 25.53 -22.76 -15.65
C ALA A 259 25.02 -23.38 -14.33
N LEU A 260 25.50 -24.58 -13.96
CA LEU A 260 25.16 -25.21 -12.68
C LEU A 260 25.61 -24.38 -11.46
N LYS A 261 26.72 -23.63 -11.57
CA LYS A 261 27.19 -22.73 -10.51
C LYS A 261 26.36 -21.44 -10.40
N SER A 262 25.91 -20.88 -11.53
CA SER A 262 25.21 -19.59 -11.54
C SER A 262 23.70 -19.71 -11.33
N ALA A 263 23.06 -20.76 -11.87
CA ALA A 263 21.61 -20.90 -11.90
C ALA A 263 20.93 -20.81 -10.52
N PRO A 264 21.43 -21.42 -9.43
CA PRO A 264 20.85 -21.25 -8.10
C PRO A 264 20.85 -19.80 -7.60
N GLN A 265 21.90 -19.02 -7.94
CA GLN A 265 21.98 -17.62 -7.54
C GLN A 265 21.05 -16.74 -8.37
N GLU A 266 20.91 -17.04 -9.66
CA GLU A 266 20.00 -16.33 -10.56
C GLU A 266 18.54 -16.55 -10.18
N ASP A 267 18.14 -17.80 -9.87
CA ASP A 267 16.78 -18.12 -9.40
C ASP A 267 16.50 -17.45 -8.03
N TYR A 268 17.48 -17.46 -7.12
CA TYR A 268 17.37 -16.75 -5.84
C TYR A 268 17.20 -15.24 -6.02
N ALA A 269 17.98 -14.62 -6.91
CA ALA A 269 17.90 -13.19 -7.19
C ALA A 269 16.55 -12.80 -7.83
N LEU A 270 16.05 -13.61 -8.77
CA LEU A 270 14.75 -13.41 -9.40
C LEU A 270 13.61 -13.46 -8.36
N LEU A 271 13.60 -14.49 -7.52
CA LEU A 271 12.56 -14.67 -6.49
C LEU A 271 12.65 -13.61 -5.40
N LYS A 272 13.87 -13.21 -5.00
CA LYS A 272 14.08 -12.06 -4.12
C LYS A 272 13.52 -10.78 -4.75
N GLY A 273 13.72 -10.57 -6.05
CA GLY A 273 13.17 -9.43 -6.80
C GLY A 273 11.64 -9.42 -6.88
N LEU A 274 11.02 -10.57 -7.11
CA LEU A 274 9.55 -10.72 -7.11
C LEU A 274 8.95 -10.40 -5.73
N VAL A 275 9.62 -10.83 -4.66
CA VAL A 275 9.20 -10.51 -3.29
C VAL A 275 9.46 -9.03 -2.96
N ALA A 276 10.59 -8.46 -3.37
CA ALA A 276 10.99 -7.10 -2.96
C ALA A 276 10.48 -5.97 -3.86
N GLY A 277 10.07 -6.26 -5.10
CA GLY A 277 9.97 -5.27 -6.17
C GLY A 277 8.64 -5.19 -6.89
N ASP A 278 7.66 -6.04 -6.60
CA ASP A 278 6.29 -5.80 -7.05
C ASP A 278 5.56 -5.04 -5.93
N GLU A 279 5.55 -3.71 -6.02
CA GLU A 279 4.76 -2.81 -5.16
C GLU A 279 3.27 -3.19 -5.12
N GLY A 280 2.80 -4.02 -6.06
CA GLY A 280 1.46 -4.61 -6.05
C GLY A 280 1.31 -5.92 -5.27
N ALA A 281 2.39 -6.68 -5.02
CA ALA A 281 2.30 -8.03 -4.44
C ALA A 281 2.40 -8.06 -2.91
N ILE A 282 3.29 -7.25 -2.32
CA ILE A 282 3.26 -6.97 -0.88
C ILE A 282 2.37 -5.74 -0.73
N GLY A 283 1.06 -6.02 -0.58
CA GLY A 283 0.00 -5.02 -0.68
C GLY A 283 0.23 -3.76 0.15
N GLN A 284 -0.51 -2.70 -0.19
CA GLN A 284 -0.47 -1.37 0.42
C GLN A 284 -0.75 -1.41 1.94
N VAL A 285 0.19 -1.88 2.76
CA VAL A 285 -0.07 -2.20 4.18
C VAL A 285 -0.55 -0.96 4.92
N THR A 286 0.05 0.19 4.64
CA THR A 286 -0.42 1.48 5.16
C THR A 286 -1.85 1.80 4.76
N GLN A 287 -2.20 1.66 3.47
CA GLN A 287 -3.57 1.90 3.00
C GLN A 287 -4.57 0.97 3.71
N HIS A 288 -4.19 -0.27 4.02
CA HIS A 288 -5.09 -1.20 4.69
C HIS A 288 -5.18 -0.94 6.20
N LEU A 289 -4.06 -0.63 6.87
CA LEU A 289 -4.04 -0.32 8.31
C LEU A 289 -4.70 1.01 8.64
N PHE A 290 -4.40 2.04 7.86
CA PHE A 290 -4.79 3.42 8.17
C PHE A 290 -5.83 3.97 7.20
N GLY A 291 -5.94 3.45 5.98
CA GLY A 291 -6.87 3.96 4.98
C GLY A 291 -8.34 3.75 5.36
N GLU A 292 -8.68 2.68 6.07
CA GLU A 292 -10.04 2.49 6.59
C GLU A 292 -10.37 3.47 7.71
N LYS A 293 -9.44 3.71 8.65
CA LYS A 293 -9.62 4.76 9.67
C LYS A 293 -9.69 6.15 9.05
N ALA A 294 -8.81 6.43 8.08
CA ALA A 294 -8.84 7.68 7.32
C ALA A 294 -10.20 7.83 6.61
N LYS A 295 -10.72 6.76 6.00
CA LYS A 295 -12.04 6.73 5.39
C LYS A 295 -13.15 6.94 6.42
N MET A 296 -13.10 6.30 7.59
CA MET A 296 -14.11 6.46 8.65
C MET A 296 -14.16 7.90 9.18
N TYR A 297 -13.00 8.47 9.54
CA TYR A 297 -12.92 9.83 10.08
C TYR A 297 -13.33 10.89 9.04
N THR A 298 -13.08 10.63 7.76
CA THR A 298 -13.46 11.54 6.68
C THR A 298 -14.91 11.31 6.21
N GLN A 299 -15.42 10.08 6.20
CA GLN A 299 -16.80 9.77 5.84
C GLN A 299 -17.80 10.46 6.75
N GLY A 300 -17.53 10.58 8.06
CA GLY A 300 -18.40 11.34 8.96
C GLY A 300 -18.53 12.82 8.56
N LEU A 301 -17.40 13.46 8.21
CA LEU A 301 -17.38 14.84 7.71
C LEU A 301 -18.08 14.96 6.36
N LEU A 302 -17.83 14.02 5.44
CA LEU A 302 -18.36 14.04 4.08
C LEU A 302 -19.85 13.70 4.03
N LEU A 303 -20.33 12.82 4.91
CA LEU A 303 -21.76 12.52 5.06
C LEU A 303 -22.52 13.75 5.56
N ALA A 304 -21.96 14.48 6.54
CA ALA A 304 -22.54 15.74 6.97
C ALA A 304 -22.60 16.77 5.83
N MET A 305 -21.57 16.82 4.96
CA MET A 305 -21.57 17.68 3.77
C MET A 305 -22.56 17.21 2.68
N ASP A 306 -22.74 15.90 2.50
CA ASP A 306 -23.69 15.33 1.55
C ASP A 306 -25.14 15.57 1.98
N MET A 307 -25.45 15.43 3.27
CA MET A 307 -26.75 15.80 3.85
C MET A 307 -27.10 17.28 3.62
N LEU A 308 -26.10 18.17 3.65
CA LEU A 308 -26.27 19.60 3.33
C LEU A 308 -26.45 19.86 1.83
N SER A 309 -26.09 18.92 0.96
CA SER A 309 -26.22 19.03 -0.51
C SER A 309 -27.59 18.60 -1.06
N GLY A 310 -28.48 18.06 -0.22
CA GLY A 310 -29.89 17.87 -0.55
C GLY A 310 -30.22 16.68 -1.48
N ASN A 311 -29.39 15.64 -1.55
CA ASN A 311 -29.70 14.41 -2.31
C ASN A 311 -30.68 13.47 -1.57
N SER A 312 -31.82 14.00 -1.14
CA SER A 312 -32.99 13.17 -0.90
C SER A 312 -33.77 13.06 -2.21
N ASP A 313 -33.91 11.85 -2.77
CA ASP A 313 -34.79 11.50 -3.91
C ASP A 313 -36.29 11.76 -3.63
N GLU A 314 -36.62 12.44 -2.54
CA GLU A 314 -37.95 13.00 -2.33
C GLU A 314 -38.09 14.26 -3.16
N THR A 315 -39.04 14.24 -4.09
CA THR A 315 -39.58 15.43 -4.73
C THR A 315 -40.00 16.42 -3.64
N VAL A 316 -39.13 17.40 -3.38
CA VAL A 316 -39.47 18.57 -2.57
C VAL A 316 -40.64 19.23 -3.28
N VAL A 317 -41.85 18.97 -2.79
CA VAL A 317 -43.04 19.68 -3.23
C VAL A 317 -42.76 21.15 -2.97
N GLU A 318 -42.56 21.90 -4.05
CA GLU A 318 -42.28 23.32 -4.08
C GLU A 318 -43.48 24.05 -3.43
N LYS A 319 -43.46 24.14 -2.10
CA LYS A 319 -44.34 25.05 -1.39
C LYS A 319 -43.85 26.44 -1.75
N THR A 320 -44.72 27.19 -2.40
CA THR A 320 -44.54 28.57 -2.82
C THR A 320 -44.00 29.37 -1.64
N ALA A 321 -42.68 29.54 -1.58
CA ALA A 321 -42.04 30.40 -0.60
C ALA A 321 -42.35 31.85 -1.02
N VAL A 322 -42.86 32.64 -0.09
CA VAL A 322 -42.95 34.08 -0.29
C VAL A 322 -41.51 34.59 -0.44
N ASP A 323 -41.19 35.18 -1.58
CA ASP A 323 -39.91 35.84 -1.82
C ASP A 323 -39.86 37.14 -1.01
N ASP A 324 -39.41 37.01 0.24
CA ASP A 324 -39.22 38.10 1.20
C ASP A 324 -37.74 38.49 1.32
N GLY A 325 -36.87 37.95 0.44
CA GLY A 325 -35.42 38.18 0.46
C GLY A 325 -34.67 37.57 1.64
N LEU A 326 -35.28 36.66 2.42
CA LEU A 326 -34.63 35.97 3.55
C LEU A 326 -34.51 34.45 3.34
N PRO A 327 -33.39 33.83 3.72
CA PRO A 327 -33.24 32.37 3.72
C PRO A 327 -34.11 31.69 4.79
N ASN A 328 -34.31 30.37 4.71
CA ASN A 328 -35.08 29.66 5.74
C ASN A 328 -34.31 29.58 7.05
N VAL A 329 -32.99 29.38 6.98
CA VAL A 329 -32.10 29.36 8.15
C VAL A 329 -30.95 30.32 7.90
N TRP A 330 -30.68 31.23 8.83
CA TRP A 330 -29.48 32.05 8.80
C TRP A 330 -29.01 32.42 10.20
N ILE A 331 -27.88 31.82 10.59
CA ILE A 331 -27.15 32.19 11.79
C ILE A 331 -26.01 33.11 11.35
N LYS A 332 -26.14 34.41 11.65
CA LYS A 332 -25.19 35.43 11.21
C LYS A 332 -23.83 35.25 11.86
N LYS A 333 -23.81 35.00 13.18
CA LYS A 333 -22.61 34.73 13.98
C LYS A 333 -22.85 33.57 14.93
N ALA A 334 -21.89 32.65 15.04
CA ALA A 334 -21.90 31.66 16.10
C ALA A 334 -20.52 31.53 16.75
N ALA A 335 -20.50 31.53 18.08
CA ALA A 335 -19.32 31.24 18.89
C ALA A 335 -19.56 29.91 19.62
N ILE A 336 -18.80 28.90 19.26
CA ILE A 336 -18.93 27.55 19.82
C ILE A 336 -17.66 27.22 20.58
N ASN A 337 -17.81 26.83 21.85
CA ASN A 337 -16.74 26.40 22.70
C ASN A 337 -16.83 24.89 22.94
N ILE A 338 -15.82 24.15 22.50
CA ILE A 338 -15.71 22.70 22.62
C ILE A 338 -14.78 22.39 23.78
N LYS A 339 -15.27 21.62 24.74
CA LYS A 339 -14.47 21.12 25.84
C LYS A 339 -13.87 19.76 25.46
N TRP A 340 -12.55 19.68 25.47
CA TRP A 340 -11.81 18.45 25.22
C TRP A 340 -10.80 18.22 26.35
N GLN A 341 -11.03 17.15 27.13
CA GLN A 341 -10.30 16.91 28.37
C GLN A 341 -10.44 18.12 29.31
N ASP A 342 -9.32 18.70 29.74
CA ASP A 342 -9.28 19.89 30.60
C ASP A 342 -9.13 21.20 29.79
N GLU A 343 -9.20 21.12 28.46
CA GLU A 343 -8.93 22.23 27.54
C GLU A 343 -10.19 22.66 26.78
N GLN A 344 -10.14 23.87 26.23
CA GLN A 344 -11.27 24.53 25.58
C GLN A 344 -10.86 25.01 24.18
N ILE A 345 -11.60 24.60 23.16
CA ILE A 345 -11.39 24.97 21.76
C ILE A 345 -12.52 25.89 21.34
N LYS A 346 -12.17 27.16 21.10
CA LYS A 346 -13.10 28.16 20.58
C LYS A 346 -13.14 28.11 19.07
N THR A 347 -14.35 28.16 18.54
CA THR A 347 -14.60 28.20 17.10
C THR A 347 -15.56 29.34 16.80
N ASP A 348 -15.22 30.15 15.80
CA ASP A 348 -16.00 31.29 15.34
C ASP A 348 -16.57 30.97 13.96
N TRP A 349 -17.89 31.13 13.81
CA TRP A 349 -18.61 30.87 12.57
C TRP A 349 -19.38 32.12 12.13
N GLN A 350 -19.50 32.29 10.81
CA GLN A 350 -20.32 33.35 10.23
C GLN A 350 -21.18 32.82 9.09
N ASN A 351 -22.38 33.37 8.95
CA ASN A 351 -23.31 33.09 7.85
C ASN A 351 -23.66 31.62 7.65
N ILE A 352 -23.94 30.85 8.72
CA ILE A 352 -24.47 29.49 8.57
C ILE A 352 -25.87 29.59 7.96
N THR A 353 -26.07 29.07 6.76
CA THR A 353 -27.36 29.17 6.04
C THR A 353 -27.57 28.00 5.08
N ASP A 354 -28.83 27.72 4.76
CA ASP A 354 -29.25 26.77 3.73
C ASP A 354 -29.32 27.41 2.33
N GLN A 355 -29.27 28.74 2.22
CA GLN A 355 -29.45 29.48 0.97
C GLN A 355 -28.43 30.62 0.78
N HIS A 356 -27.17 30.26 0.52
CA HIS A 356 -26.08 31.22 0.30
C HIS A 356 -26.32 32.19 -0.86
N ALA A 357 -27.08 31.78 -1.88
CA ALA A 357 -27.43 32.65 -3.00
C ALA A 357 -28.24 33.90 -2.58
N ILE A 358 -29.05 33.80 -1.51
CA ILE A 358 -29.80 34.94 -0.97
C ILE A 358 -28.91 35.80 -0.08
N VAL A 359 -28.10 35.17 0.78
CA VAL A 359 -27.21 35.86 1.74
C VAL A 359 -26.03 36.56 1.05
N GLY A 360 -25.59 36.07 -0.11
CA GLY A 360 -24.50 36.61 -0.91
C GLY A 360 -23.11 36.43 -0.32
N ASN A 361 -22.99 35.67 0.79
CA ASN A 361 -21.72 35.39 1.46
C ASN A 361 -21.65 33.90 1.85
N PRO A 362 -20.46 33.26 1.76
CA PRO A 362 -20.29 31.88 2.20
C PRO A 362 -20.39 31.76 3.72
N THR A 363 -20.71 30.56 4.19
CA THR A 363 -20.47 30.21 5.59
C THR A 363 -18.96 30.12 5.81
N THR A 364 -18.45 30.74 6.87
CA THR A 364 -17.02 30.66 7.22
C THR A 364 -16.86 30.15 8.65
N PHE A 365 -15.75 29.46 8.90
CA PHE A 365 -15.38 29.02 10.24
C PHE A 365 -13.88 29.19 10.48
N LEU A 366 -13.54 29.49 11.73
CA LEU A 366 -12.17 29.65 12.20
C LEU A 366 -12.02 28.98 13.57
N ILE A 367 -10.98 28.18 13.70
CA ILE A 367 -10.48 27.63 14.95
C ILE A 367 -9.04 28.10 15.09
N ASN A 368 -8.75 28.79 16.18
CA ASN A 368 -7.39 29.15 16.55
C ASN A 368 -7.19 28.86 18.03
N SER A 369 -6.43 27.82 18.32
CA SER A 369 -6.01 27.47 19.68
C SER A 369 -4.50 27.31 19.72
N SER A 370 -3.87 27.89 20.74
CA SER A 370 -2.41 27.84 20.88
C SER A 370 -2.01 27.72 22.34
N LYS A 371 -0.91 27.00 22.59
CA LYS A 371 -0.29 26.81 23.91
C LYS A 371 -1.21 26.16 24.96
N ALA A 372 -1.94 25.12 24.57
CA ALA A 372 -2.65 24.26 25.52
C ALA A 372 -1.71 23.18 26.08
N ASN A 373 -2.13 22.45 27.10
CA ASN A 373 -1.32 21.36 27.68
C ASN A 373 -1.13 20.17 26.72
N ASN A 374 -2.09 19.96 25.82
CA ASN A 374 -2.16 18.82 24.90
C ASN A 374 -1.97 19.21 23.42
N TRP A 375 -1.74 20.49 23.09
CA TRP A 375 -1.31 20.92 21.75
C TRP A 375 -0.53 22.23 21.76
N ASN A 376 0.42 22.37 20.84
CA ASN A 376 1.11 23.65 20.63
C ASN A 376 0.24 24.62 19.82
N LYS A 377 -0.38 24.11 18.75
CA LYS A 377 -1.18 24.88 17.81
C LYS A 377 -2.28 24.02 17.18
N ILE A 378 -3.48 24.57 17.08
CA ILE A 378 -4.57 24.10 16.21
C ILE A 378 -5.08 25.32 15.45
N ASP A 379 -4.81 25.38 14.16
CA ASP A 379 -5.32 26.40 13.24
C ASP A 379 -6.11 25.68 12.14
N LEU A 380 -7.42 25.88 12.12
CA LEU A 380 -8.30 25.32 11.11
C LEU A 380 -9.20 26.44 10.62
N LYS A 381 -9.27 26.62 9.30
CA LYS A 381 -10.13 27.63 8.68
C LYS A 381 -10.76 27.09 7.41
N GLY A 382 -11.97 27.52 7.15
CA GLY A 382 -12.62 27.16 5.91
C GLY A 382 -13.84 28.00 5.60
N SER A 383 -14.33 27.78 4.39
CA SER A 383 -15.56 28.36 3.88
C SER A 383 -16.32 27.33 3.08
N PHE A 384 -17.65 27.38 3.13
CA PHE A 384 -18.50 26.63 2.21
C PHE A 384 -19.72 27.43 1.81
N GLU A 385 -20.28 27.08 0.65
CA GLU A 385 -21.50 27.65 0.12
C GLU A 385 -22.27 26.61 -0.69
N ILE A 386 -23.59 26.75 -0.73
CA ILE A 386 -24.49 25.94 -1.53
C ILE A 386 -24.99 26.81 -2.68
N ILE A 387 -24.55 26.50 -3.89
CA ILE A 387 -24.96 27.19 -5.12
C ILE A 387 -25.63 26.17 -6.03
N GLN A 388 -26.90 26.42 -6.39
CA GLN A 388 -27.68 25.53 -7.26
C GLN A 388 -27.68 24.07 -6.77
N GLY A 389 -27.82 23.86 -5.46
CA GLY A 389 -27.81 22.52 -4.84
C GLY A 389 -26.44 21.85 -4.77
N LYS A 390 -25.36 22.53 -5.18
CA LYS A 390 -24.00 22.00 -5.09
C LYS A 390 -23.21 22.70 -3.99
N VAL A 391 -22.53 21.89 -3.18
CA VAL A 391 -21.61 22.38 -2.16
C VAL A 391 -20.28 22.74 -2.83
N ASN A 392 -19.84 23.99 -2.64
CA ASN A 392 -18.47 24.42 -2.89
C ASN A 392 -17.82 24.71 -1.54
N SER A 393 -16.60 24.22 -1.31
CA SER A 393 -15.89 24.49 -0.05
C SER A 393 -14.37 24.53 -0.23
N VAL A 394 -13.72 25.28 0.64
CA VAL A 394 -12.26 25.36 0.76
C VAL A 394 -11.91 25.34 2.24
N GLN A 395 -11.01 24.46 2.63
CA GLN A 395 -10.64 24.22 4.02
C GLN A 395 -9.14 24.01 4.10
N ASN A 396 -8.49 24.57 5.13
CA ASN A 396 -7.08 24.39 5.39
C ASN A 396 -6.84 24.25 6.89
N TRP A 397 -5.89 23.39 7.25
CA TRP A 397 -5.49 23.22 8.65
C TRP A 397 -3.97 23.15 8.82
N ASP A 398 -3.55 23.52 10.02
CA ASP A 398 -2.17 23.44 10.52
C ASP A 398 -2.24 23.16 12.03
N ILE A 399 -2.01 21.89 12.36
CA ILE A 399 -2.01 21.33 13.71
C ILE A 399 -0.57 20.99 14.06
N ASN A 400 -0.13 21.36 15.27
CA ASN A 400 1.21 21.06 15.75
C ASN A 400 1.18 20.66 17.22
N GLY A 401 1.91 19.60 17.53
CA GLY A 401 2.17 19.17 18.90
C GLY A 401 0.95 18.54 19.58
N LEU A 402 -0.04 18.07 18.82
CA LEU A 402 -1.22 17.45 19.39
C LEU A 402 -0.84 16.11 20.04
N VAL A 403 -1.05 16.00 21.34
CA VAL A 403 -0.77 14.78 22.10
C VAL A 403 -1.84 13.75 21.80
N LEU A 404 -1.40 12.59 21.35
CA LEU A 404 -2.23 11.39 21.15
C LEU A 404 -2.04 10.47 22.36
N ASP A 405 -3.14 9.97 22.90
CA ASP A 405 -3.16 9.03 24.02
C ASP A 405 -4.17 7.91 23.73
N ALA A 406 -3.72 6.67 23.95
CA ALA A 406 -4.53 5.45 23.84
C ALA A 406 -5.38 5.31 22.56
N VAL A 407 -4.76 5.50 21.37
CA VAL A 407 -5.44 5.32 20.09
C VAL A 407 -5.32 3.87 19.63
N GLU A 408 -6.43 3.13 19.63
CA GLU A 408 -6.46 1.81 18.98
C GLU A 408 -6.24 1.98 17.48
N LEU A 409 -5.32 1.23 16.88
CA LEU A 409 -5.02 1.34 15.45
C LEU A 409 -5.77 0.31 14.60
N VAL A 410 -6.09 -0.85 15.17
CA VAL A 410 -6.75 -1.95 14.48
C VAL A 410 -8.24 -2.03 14.90
N PRO A 411 -9.21 -2.03 13.96
CA PRO A 411 -10.63 -2.22 14.25
C PRO A 411 -10.91 -3.51 15.02
N ALA A 412 -12.00 -3.54 15.80
CA ALA A 412 -12.33 -4.67 16.68
C ALA A 412 -12.46 -6.00 15.93
N GLU A 413 -13.08 -6.00 14.74
CA GLU A 413 -13.19 -7.18 13.86
C GLU A 413 -11.83 -7.72 13.37
N SER A 414 -10.80 -6.87 13.28
CA SER A 414 -9.49 -7.22 12.72
C SER A 414 -8.45 -7.62 13.79
N LYS A 415 -8.81 -7.53 15.09
CA LYS A 415 -7.94 -7.86 16.23
C LYS A 415 -7.52 -9.33 16.32
N GLN A 416 -8.11 -10.24 15.52
CA GLN A 416 -7.92 -11.69 15.63
C GLN A 416 -6.56 -12.23 15.12
N LYS A 417 -5.72 -11.40 14.49
CA LYS A 417 -4.42 -11.85 13.93
C LYS A 417 -3.26 -10.88 14.19
N LEU A 418 -3.57 -9.59 14.32
CA LEU A 418 -2.65 -8.50 14.61
C LEU A 418 -3.39 -7.51 15.51
N ASN A 419 -2.79 -7.19 16.65
CA ASN A 419 -3.24 -6.11 17.51
C ASN A 419 -2.19 -5.00 17.48
N ALA A 420 -2.62 -3.74 17.42
CA ALA A 420 -1.74 -2.59 17.53
C ALA A 420 -2.44 -1.44 18.27
N LEU A 421 -1.76 -0.92 19.28
CA LEU A 421 -2.19 0.17 20.13
C LEU A 421 -1.13 1.27 20.09
N LEU A 422 -1.55 2.50 19.78
CA LEU A 422 -0.76 3.69 20.08
C LEU A 422 -1.00 4.07 21.54
N GLU A 423 -0.02 3.82 22.39
CA GLU A 423 -0.08 4.20 23.81
C GLU A 423 0.08 5.71 23.95
N SER A 424 1.05 6.30 23.24
CA SER A 424 1.24 7.75 23.19
C SER A 424 1.92 8.19 21.91
N GLY A 425 1.68 9.44 21.48
CA GLY A 425 2.41 10.06 20.38
C GLY A 425 2.17 11.56 20.30
N ILE A 426 2.88 12.22 19.40
CA ILE A 426 2.69 13.64 19.09
C ILE A 426 2.41 13.76 17.59
N LEU A 427 1.29 14.38 17.26
CA LEU A 427 0.86 14.66 15.90
C LEU A 427 1.15 16.11 15.50
N ALA A 428 1.76 16.27 14.33
CA ALA A 428 1.62 17.48 13.52
C ALA A 428 0.87 17.12 12.23
N SER A 429 0.03 18.02 11.74
CA SER A 429 -0.66 17.82 10.48
C SER A 429 -0.88 19.13 9.75
N LYS A 430 -0.65 19.10 8.44
CA LYS A 430 -0.94 20.21 7.57
C LYS A 430 -1.63 19.72 6.31
N GLY A 431 -2.69 20.39 5.92
CA GLY A 431 -3.44 19.97 4.75
C GLY A 431 -4.47 20.97 4.29
N GLY A 432 -5.10 20.62 3.18
CA GLY A 432 -6.21 21.36 2.61
C GLY A 432 -7.15 20.47 1.84
N LEU A 433 -8.43 20.86 1.85
CA LEU A 433 -9.51 20.17 1.17
C LEU A 433 -10.38 21.17 0.42
N ASN A 434 -10.68 20.83 -0.82
CA ASN A 434 -11.56 21.62 -1.68
C ASN A 434 -12.69 20.73 -2.19
N VAL A 435 -13.89 21.28 -2.21
CA VAL A 435 -15.04 20.71 -2.92
C VAL A 435 -15.47 21.72 -3.97
N VAL A 436 -15.53 21.31 -5.22
CA VAL A 436 -16.02 22.14 -6.33
C VAL A 436 -16.90 21.25 -7.20
N ASP A 437 -18.13 21.69 -7.46
CA ASP A 437 -19.09 20.94 -8.29
C ASP A 437 -19.30 19.48 -7.82
N GLY A 438 -19.34 19.25 -6.51
CA GLY A 438 -19.51 17.91 -5.93
C GLY A 438 -18.31 16.98 -6.13
N LYS A 439 -17.15 17.50 -6.54
CA LYS A 439 -15.88 16.77 -6.57
C LYS A 439 -14.97 17.25 -5.47
N ILE A 440 -14.33 16.30 -4.80
CA ILE A 440 -13.37 16.56 -3.73
C ILE A 440 -11.95 16.50 -4.30
N SER A 441 -11.10 17.42 -3.84
CA SER A 441 -9.66 17.39 -4.11
C SER A 441 -8.90 17.98 -2.93
N GLY A 442 -7.78 17.39 -2.57
CA GLY A 442 -6.99 17.87 -1.45
C GLY A 442 -5.83 16.95 -1.13
N SER A 443 -4.95 17.42 -0.26
CA SER A 443 -3.88 16.60 0.28
C SER A 443 -3.54 17.04 1.68
N SER A 444 -2.92 16.13 2.42
CA SER A 444 -2.49 16.38 3.79
C SER A 444 -1.29 15.50 4.15
N VAL A 445 -0.48 16.03 5.06
CA VAL A 445 0.60 15.32 5.70
C VAL A 445 0.28 15.21 7.19
N PHE A 446 0.48 14.03 7.76
CA PHE A 446 0.41 13.77 9.19
C PHE A 446 1.77 13.22 9.62
N ASP A 447 2.46 13.99 10.43
CA ASP A 447 3.75 13.63 11.01
C ASP A 447 3.51 13.18 12.45
N LEU A 448 3.67 11.89 12.70
CA LEU A 448 3.64 11.35 14.05
C LEU A 448 5.06 11.16 14.56
N SER A 449 5.30 11.63 15.78
CA SER A 449 6.59 11.58 16.46
C SER A 449 6.43 11.15 17.91
N ALA A 450 7.54 10.77 18.54
CA ALA A 450 7.55 10.26 19.91
C ALA A 450 6.55 9.11 20.13
N LEU A 451 6.39 8.27 19.10
CA LEU A 451 5.46 7.16 19.09
C LEU A 451 5.87 6.11 20.14
N LYS A 452 4.89 5.68 20.93
CA LYS A 452 4.96 4.47 21.74
C LYS A 452 3.86 3.54 21.28
N LEU A 453 4.27 2.50 20.57
CA LEU A 453 3.39 1.54 19.94
C LEU A 453 3.56 0.18 20.60
N LYS A 454 2.44 -0.48 20.84
CA LYS A 454 2.39 -1.85 21.32
C LYS A 454 1.64 -2.68 20.31
N ALA A 455 2.33 -3.60 19.66
CA ALA A 455 1.70 -4.53 18.74
C ALA A 455 2.03 -5.98 19.08
N THR A 456 1.10 -6.88 18.77
CA THR A 456 1.25 -8.33 18.95
C THR A 456 0.66 -9.05 17.74
N GLY A 457 1.29 -10.14 17.33
CA GLY A 457 0.80 -11.01 16.25
C GLY A 457 0.67 -12.46 16.70
N ASP A 458 -0.26 -13.18 16.06
CA ASP A 458 -0.57 -14.57 16.40
C ASP A 458 0.16 -15.61 15.53
N ASN A 459 0.93 -15.19 14.52
CA ASN A 459 1.77 -16.06 13.68
C ASN A 459 3.08 -15.38 13.28
N ASP A 460 4.00 -16.09 12.63
CA ASP A 460 5.34 -15.58 12.29
C ASP A 460 5.33 -14.26 11.50
N LEU A 461 4.40 -14.09 10.55
CA LEU A 461 4.29 -12.86 9.76
C LEU A 461 3.69 -11.73 10.57
N THR A 462 2.58 -11.98 11.26
CA THR A 462 1.96 -10.92 12.05
C THR A 462 2.81 -10.54 13.26
N SER A 463 3.63 -11.46 13.77
CA SER A 463 4.64 -11.19 14.81
C SER A 463 5.77 -10.32 14.27
N ALA A 464 6.32 -10.64 13.09
CA ALA A 464 7.33 -9.79 12.44
C ALA A 464 6.77 -8.39 12.13
N ILE A 465 5.51 -8.30 11.69
CA ILE A 465 4.80 -7.03 11.49
C ILE A 465 4.66 -6.28 12.83
N ALA A 466 4.25 -6.97 13.88
CA ALA A 466 4.09 -6.39 15.22
C ALA A 466 5.40 -5.85 15.81
N GLU A 467 6.53 -6.53 15.59
CA GLU A 467 7.84 -6.04 15.99
C GLU A 467 8.20 -4.73 15.29
N ILE A 468 7.94 -4.64 13.99
CA ILE A 468 8.17 -3.40 13.22
C ILE A 468 7.31 -2.27 13.77
N ILE A 469 6.00 -2.50 13.92
CA ILE A 469 5.07 -1.50 14.44
C ILE A 469 5.49 -1.03 15.83
N SER A 470 5.84 -1.96 16.72
CA SER A 470 6.27 -1.63 18.09
C SER A 470 7.60 -0.86 18.12
N GLY A 471 8.44 -1.01 17.10
CA GLY A 471 9.72 -0.30 16.96
C GLY A 471 9.63 1.09 16.32
N LEU A 472 8.46 1.51 15.83
CA LEU A 472 8.30 2.82 15.21
C LEU A 472 8.33 3.93 16.27
N SER A 473 9.27 4.86 16.14
CA SER A 473 9.32 6.11 16.91
C SER A 473 8.72 7.31 16.17
N GLU A 474 8.65 7.20 14.84
CA GLU A 474 8.15 8.21 13.91
C GLU A 474 7.40 7.52 12.76
N LEU A 475 6.41 8.22 12.21
CA LEU A 475 5.59 7.76 11.10
C LEU A 475 5.09 8.97 10.32
N GLU A 476 5.35 9.02 9.02
CA GLU A 476 4.79 10.03 8.13
C GLU A 476 3.64 9.40 7.34
N LEU A 477 2.48 10.06 7.31
CA LEU A 477 1.33 9.67 6.49
C LEU A 477 1.00 10.80 5.52
N VAL A 478 1.00 10.51 4.23
CA VAL A 478 0.52 11.43 3.19
C VAL A 478 -0.83 10.94 2.69
N THR A 479 -1.85 11.77 2.82
CA THR A 479 -3.21 11.45 2.37
C THR A 479 -3.62 12.34 1.21
N ASP A 480 -4.05 11.72 0.11
CA ASP A 480 -4.63 12.36 -1.07
C ASP A 480 -6.14 12.12 -1.11
N PHE A 481 -6.91 13.20 -1.26
CA PHE A 481 -8.36 13.18 -1.40
C PHE A 481 -8.73 13.48 -2.85
N SER A 482 -9.59 12.64 -3.46
CA SER A 482 -10.04 12.83 -4.84
C SER A 482 -11.42 12.19 -5.08
N GLY A 483 -12.03 12.43 -6.25
CA GLY A 483 -13.25 11.75 -6.65
C GLY A 483 -14.53 12.54 -6.38
N LYS A 484 -15.66 11.85 -6.22
CA LYS A 484 -16.97 12.45 -5.97
C LYS A 484 -17.19 12.62 -4.47
N LEU A 485 -17.90 13.67 -4.04
CA LEU A 485 -18.23 13.89 -2.63
C LEU A 485 -19.00 12.70 -2.02
N SER A 486 -19.93 12.11 -2.79
CA SER A 486 -20.71 10.94 -2.37
C SER A 486 -19.95 9.61 -2.40
N ASN A 487 -18.79 9.55 -3.07
CA ASN A 487 -17.93 8.37 -3.08
C ASN A 487 -16.46 8.80 -3.26
N PRO A 488 -15.83 9.31 -2.18
CA PRO A 488 -14.48 9.83 -2.22
C PRO A 488 -13.47 8.69 -2.40
N SER A 489 -12.40 8.97 -3.16
CA SER A 489 -11.20 8.15 -3.19
C SER A 489 -10.15 8.77 -2.27
N ILE A 490 -9.74 8.00 -1.26
CA ILE A 490 -8.75 8.39 -0.26
C ILE A 490 -7.57 7.46 -0.36
N LYS A 491 -6.41 8.02 -0.69
CA LYS A 491 -5.16 7.28 -0.78
C LYS A 491 -4.23 7.74 0.33
N VAL A 492 -3.74 6.80 1.14
CA VAL A 492 -2.82 7.00 2.24
C VAL A 492 -1.52 6.30 1.90
N LYS A 493 -0.42 7.05 1.93
CA LYS A 493 0.94 6.56 1.74
C LYS A 493 1.74 6.79 3.01
N SER A 494 2.71 5.92 3.28
CA SER A 494 3.59 6.10 4.42
C SER A 494 4.99 5.56 4.16
N ASP A 495 5.94 6.06 4.93
CA ASP A 495 7.26 5.45 5.05
C ASP A 495 7.22 4.08 5.77
N LEU A 496 6.12 3.74 6.45
CA LEU A 496 5.88 2.41 7.00
C LEU A 496 5.97 1.32 5.93
N ASP A 497 5.42 1.55 4.74
CA ASP A 497 5.43 0.55 3.66
C ASP A 497 6.89 0.14 3.34
N LYS A 498 7.80 1.12 3.27
CA LYS A 498 9.23 0.87 3.04
C LYS A 498 9.88 0.13 4.21
N LYS A 499 9.60 0.54 5.44
CA LYS A 499 10.13 -0.10 6.67
C LYS A 499 9.64 -1.55 6.77
N MET A 500 8.37 -1.81 6.45
CA MET A 500 7.78 -3.14 6.43
C MET A 500 8.37 -4.01 5.32
N LEU A 501 8.52 -3.48 4.11
CA LEU A 501 9.19 -4.19 3.01
C LEU A 501 10.63 -4.57 3.36
N GLN A 502 11.38 -3.65 3.97
CA GLN A 502 12.76 -3.90 4.38
C GLN A 502 12.86 -4.97 5.48
N ALA A 503 11.94 -4.96 6.44
CA ALA A 503 11.93 -5.95 7.52
C ALA A 503 11.40 -7.32 7.06
N LEU A 504 10.34 -7.37 6.24
CA LEU A 504 9.85 -8.60 5.62
C LEU A 504 10.93 -9.24 4.75
N SER A 505 11.60 -8.45 3.91
CA SER A 505 12.72 -8.96 3.11
C SER A 505 13.86 -9.45 4.01
N SER A 506 14.16 -8.78 5.13
CA SER A 506 15.17 -9.25 6.09
C SER A 506 14.78 -10.57 6.77
N GLY A 507 13.52 -10.73 7.18
CA GLY A 507 13.00 -11.97 7.77
C GLY A 507 12.93 -13.14 6.77
N LEU A 508 12.66 -12.85 5.49
CA LEU A 508 12.67 -13.85 4.42
C LEU A 508 14.09 -14.22 3.97
N THR A 509 15.05 -13.28 4.02
CA THR A 509 16.43 -13.44 3.50
C THR A 509 17.51 -13.69 4.56
N GLY A 510 17.15 -13.78 5.84
CA GLY A 510 18.08 -14.07 6.94
C GLY A 510 19.02 -15.23 6.59
N ASN A 511 20.33 -15.00 6.75
CA ASN A 511 21.43 -15.72 6.09
C ASN A 511 21.55 -17.25 6.33
N SER A 512 20.57 -17.91 6.96
CA SER A 512 20.44 -19.39 7.01
C SER A 512 19.04 -19.88 7.41
N SER A 513 18.17 -19.03 7.97
CA SER A 513 16.89 -19.43 8.61
C SER A 513 15.61 -18.88 7.96
N GLY A 514 15.71 -17.91 7.03
CA GLY A 514 14.54 -17.40 6.30
C GLY A 514 14.10 -18.33 5.16
N LYS A 515 12.81 -18.29 4.77
CA LYS A 515 12.27 -19.14 3.68
C LYS A 515 13.03 -19.00 2.35
N LEU A 516 13.55 -17.82 2.00
CA LEU A 516 14.40 -17.65 0.79
C LEU A 516 15.80 -18.24 1.00
N GLY A 517 16.33 -18.18 2.21
CA GLY A 517 17.59 -18.84 2.58
C GLY A 517 17.49 -20.36 2.48
N GLU A 518 16.38 -20.93 2.97
CA GLU A 518 16.07 -22.36 2.83
C GLU A 518 15.97 -22.75 1.35
N LEU A 519 15.26 -21.96 0.54
CA LEU A 519 15.16 -22.18 -0.90
C LEU A 519 16.55 -22.17 -1.57
N LYS A 520 17.39 -21.19 -1.26
CA LYS A 520 18.77 -21.12 -1.76
C LYS A 520 19.56 -22.38 -1.42
N SER A 521 19.44 -22.86 -0.19
CA SER A 521 20.09 -24.09 0.26
C SER A 521 19.60 -25.31 -0.53
N LYS A 522 18.28 -25.46 -0.71
CA LYS A 522 17.69 -26.55 -1.50
C LYS A 522 18.08 -26.48 -2.99
N LEU A 523 18.16 -25.30 -3.59
CA LEU A 523 18.63 -25.11 -4.97
C LEU A 523 20.11 -25.52 -5.12
N ASN A 524 20.97 -25.09 -4.19
CA ASN A 524 22.37 -25.51 -4.18
C ASN A 524 22.52 -27.02 -3.99
N ALA A 525 21.72 -27.63 -3.12
CA ALA A 525 21.73 -29.07 -2.90
C ALA A 525 21.31 -29.84 -4.16
N LYS A 526 20.30 -29.35 -4.91
CA LYS A 526 19.85 -29.97 -6.17
C LYS A 526 20.91 -30.03 -7.25
N VAL A 527 21.81 -29.03 -7.32
CA VAL A 527 22.88 -29.02 -8.35
C VAL A 527 24.14 -29.75 -7.90
N ALA A 528 24.33 -30.00 -6.60
CA ALA A 528 25.59 -30.49 -6.07
C ALA A 528 26.04 -31.83 -6.68
N GLU A 529 25.11 -32.78 -6.83
CA GLU A 529 25.38 -34.07 -7.45
C GLU A 529 25.78 -33.92 -8.92
N GLN A 530 24.97 -33.20 -9.70
CA GLN A 530 25.23 -33.00 -11.12
C GLN A 530 26.53 -32.21 -11.37
N LEU A 531 26.83 -31.24 -10.50
CA LEU A 531 28.05 -30.44 -10.57
C LEU A 531 29.31 -31.28 -10.28
N GLY A 532 29.20 -32.29 -9.41
CA GLY A 532 30.24 -33.30 -9.21
C GLY A 532 30.47 -34.12 -10.50
N GLN A 533 29.41 -34.70 -11.05
CA GLN A 533 29.50 -35.54 -12.27
C GLN A 533 30.04 -34.77 -13.49
N SER A 534 29.50 -33.58 -13.75
CA SER A 534 29.96 -32.73 -14.86
C SER A 534 31.39 -32.20 -14.62
N GLY A 535 31.79 -31.99 -13.37
CA GLY A 535 33.16 -31.65 -13.00
C GLY A 535 34.16 -32.78 -13.28
N GLU A 536 33.80 -34.01 -12.92
CA GLU A 536 34.60 -35.21 -13.21
C GLU A 536 34.74 -35.45 -14.71
N GLN A 537 33.65 -35.32 -15.47
CA GLN A 537 33.69 -35.44 -16.94
C GLN A 537 34.60 -34.38 -17.56
N LEU A 538 34.48 -33.12 -17.14
CA LEU A 538 35.32 -32.03 -17.64
C LEU A 538 36.80 -32.33 -17.39
N ALA A 539 37.15 -32.78 -16.18
CA ALA A 539 38.52 -33.17 -15.84
C ALA A 539 39.00 -34.36 -16.67
N SER A 540 38.15 -35.36 -16.87
CA SER A 540 38.46 -36.54 -17.70
C SER A 540 38.71 -36.14 -19.16
N VAL A 541 37.85 -35.32 -19.76
CA VAL A 541 38.00 -34.86 -21.15
C VAL A 541 39.29 -34.04 -21.29
N ASP A 542 39.59 -33.18 -20.33
CA ASP A 542 40.82 -32.36 -20.35
C ASP A 542 42.10 -33.21 -20.30
N ALA A 543 42.09 -34.26 -19.47
CA ALA A 543 43.20 -35.21 -19.38
C ALA A 543 43.42 -35.99 -20.69
N LEU A 544 42.34 -36.51 -21.29
CA LEU A 544 42.42 -37.26 -22.54
C LEU A 544 42.82 -36.37 -23.73
N LEU A 545 42.29 -35.15 -23.79
CA LEU A 545 42.67 -34.15 -24.78
C LEU A 545 44.17 -33.82 -24.71
N SER A 546 44.69 -33.59 -23.50
CA SER A 546 46.11 -33.30 -23.28
C SER A 546 47.01 -34.46 -23.71
N ALA A 547 46.59 -35.70 -23.45
CA ALA A 547 47.33 -36.90 -23.88
C ALA A 547 47.39 -37.02 -25.42
N ALA A 548 46.25 -36.89 -26.11
CA ALA A 548 46.18 -37.05 -27.55
C ALA A 548 46.88 -35.93 -28.34
N GLN A 549 46.94 -34.71 -27.78
CA GLN A 549 47.68 -33.61 -28.40
C GLN A 549 49.18 -33.91 -28.51
N GLY A 550 49.79 -34.53 -27.49
CA GLY A 550 51.20 -34.94 -27.54
C GLY A 550 51.46 -36.01 -28.61
N ASP A 551 50.53 -36.94 -28.80
CA ASP A 551 50.64 -37.98 -29.84
C ASP A 551 50.49 -37.39 -31.27
N SER A 552 49.65 -36.36 -31.43
CA SER A 552 49.49 -35.61 -32.69
C SER A 552 50.78 -34.89 -33.09
N GLU A 553 51.45 -34.24 -32.14
CA GLU A 553 52.74 -33.58 -32.36
C GLU A 553 53.80 -34.59 -32.82
N THR A 554 53.85 -35.76 -32.16
CA THR A 554 54.76 -36.85 -32.50
C THR A 554 54.57 -37.35 -33.95
N LEU A 555 53.31 -37.58 -34.38
CA LEU A 555 53.04 -38.02 -35.75
C LEU A 555 53.34 -36.94 -36.81
N ASN A 556 53.09 -35.67 -36.48
CA ASN A 556 53.41 -34.55 -37.37
C ASN A 556 54.92 -34.41 -37.57
N GLU A 557 55.72 -34.62 -36.53
CA GLU A 557 57.18 -34.67 -36.65
C GLU A 557 57.66 -35.82 -37.55
N LEU A 558 57.10 -37.03 -37.38
CA LEU A 558 57.43 -38.19 -38.22
C LEU A 558 57.13 -37.92 -39.70
N LEU A 559 55.95 -37.34 -40.01
CA LEU A 559 55.54 -37.00 -41.38
C LEU A 559 56.42 -35.90 -42.01
N LYS A 560 56.79 -34.85 -41.27
CA LYS A 560 57.59 -33.75 -41.81
C LYS A 560 59.07 -34.09 -41.93
N ALA A 561 59.67 -34.59 -40.84
CA ALA A 561 61.12 -34.70 -40.71
C ALA A 561 61.67 -36.01 -41.28
N GLN A 562 60.97 -37.13 -41.07
CA GLN A 562 61.49 -38.44 -41.48
C GLN A 562 61.00 -38.86 -42.87
N MET A 563 59.78 -38.52 -43.28
CA MET A 563 59.21 -39.03 -44.53
C MET A 563 59.53 -38.24 -45.81
N SER A 564 59.93 -36.97 -45.73
CA SER A 564 60.21 -36.15 -46.92
C SER A 564 61.51 -36.53 -47.65
N ASN A 565 62.37 -37.36 -47.04
CA ASN A 565 63.73 -37.62 -47.54
C ASN A 565 64.25 -39.05 -47.31
N ALA A 566 63.43 -39.98 -46.79
CA ALA A 566 63.91 -41.27 -46.29
C ALA A 566 64.56 -42.16 -47.37
N LEU A 567 63.94 -42.25 -48.55
CA LEU A 567 64.35 -43.19 -49.61
C LEU A 567 64.95 -42.51 -50.85
N ASP A 568 64.73 -41.21 -51.05
CA ASP A 568 65.22 -40.48 -52.24
C ASP A 568 66.75 -40.48 -52.31
N LYS A 569 67.43 -40.24 -51.17
CA LYS A 569 68.90 -40.32 -51.11
C LYS A 569 69.46 -41.71 -51.43
N LYS A 570 68.72 -42.78 -51.14
CA LYS A 570 69.15 -44.17 -51.41
C LYS A 570 68.87 -44.54 -52.86
N LYS A 571 67.75 -44.09 -53.42
CA LYS A 571 67.43 -44.17 -54.85
C LYS A 571 68.51 -43.47 -55.69
N ASP A 572 68.86 -42.23 -55.35
CA ASP A 572 69.90 -41.48 -56.07
C ASP A 572 71.27 -42.16 -55.97
N LYS A 573 71.64 -42.68 -54.79
CA LYS A 573 72.86 -43.48 -54.62
C LYS A 573 72.86 -44.75 -55.48
N LEU A 574 71.73 -45.44 -55.60
CA LEU A 574 71.62 -46.67 -56.39
C LEU A 574 71.67 -46.36 -57.89
N LEU A 575 71.03 -45.28 -58.33
CA LEU A 575 71.10 -44.76 -59.70
C LEU A 575 72.51 -44.35 -60.08
N ASN A 576 73.23 -43.66 -59.18
CA ASN A 576 74.63 -43.30 -59.39
C ASN A 576 75.51 -44.55 -59.51
N LYS A 577 75.36 -45.55 -58.61
CA LYS A 577 76.10 -46.83 -58.71
C LYS A 577 75.82 -47.61 -60.00
N LEU A 578 74.57 -47.57 -60.49
CA LEU A 578 74.18 -48.20 -61.76
C LEU A 578 74.74 -47.44 -62.96
N SER A 579 74.68 -46.10 -62.92
CA SER A 579 75.29 -45.22 -63.92
C SER A 579 76.80 -45.42 -64.00
N ASP A 580 77.49 -45.48 -62.85
CA ASP A 580 78.94 -45.73 -62.77
C ASP A 580 79.30 -47.12 -63.35
N LYS A 581 78.45 -48.13 -63.16
CA LYS A 581 78.65 -49.47 -63.75
C LYS A 581 78.32 -49.58 -65.23
N LEU A 582 77.42 -48.74 -65.75
CA LEU A 582 76.97 -48.77 -67.14
C LEU A 582 77.75 -47.80 -68.05
N LEU A 583 78.29 -46.71 -67.49
CA LEU A 583 79.02 -45.66 -68.20
C LEU A 583 80.51 -45.61 -67.84
N GLY A 584 80.96 -46.35 -66.83
CA GLY A 584 82.36 -46.44 -66.43
C GLY A 584 83.06 -47.65 -67.04
N ASN A 585 83.93 -47.38 -68.02
CA ASN A 585 85.12 -48.18 -68.35
C ASN A 585 86.33 -47.25 -68.19
#